data_AF-A0A357F9Q6-F1
#
_entry.id   AF-A0A357F9Q6-F1
#
_cell.length_a   1.000
_cell.length_b   1.000
_cell.length_c   1.000
_cell.angle_alpha   90.00
_cell.angle_beta   90.00
_cell.angle_gamma   90.00
#
_symmetry.space_group_name_H-M   'P 1'
#
loop_
_entity.id
_entity.type
_entity.pdbx_description
1 polymer ?
#
loop_
_entity_poly.entity_id
_entity_poly.type
_entity_poly.pdbx_seq_one_letter_code
_entity_poly.pdbx_strand_id
1 'polypeptide(L)' 'MSNFLQHRPFCLASSSPRRQMLLKKYGLKFECHSPTIDETPHKNEAPK' A
#
# COMPACT_ATOMS: atom_id res chain seq x y z
N MET A 1 -5.89 14.98 -14.46
CA MET A 1 -5.13 14.00 -13.66
C MET A 1 -4.59 14.73 -12.46
N SER A 2 -4.89 14.28 -11.24
CA SER A 2 -4.40 14.93 -10.03
C SER A 2 -2.90 14.66 -9.91
N ASN A 3 -2.07 15.68 -10.09
CA ASN A 3 -0.64 15.58 -9.88
C ASN A 3 -0.34 15.88 -8.42
N PHE A 4 0.02 14.85 -7.66
CA PHE A 4 0.49 15.02 -6.29
C PHE A 4 1.94 15.49 -6.29
N LEU A 5 2.25 16.51 -5.50
CA LEU A 5 3.63 16.86 -5.16
C LEU A 5 4.15 15.82 -4.17
N GLN A 6 4.93 14.86 -4.67
CA GLN A 6 5.51 13.81 -3.85
C GLN A 6 6.84 14.27 -3.26
N HIS A 7 6.87 14.52 -1.95
CA HIS A 7 8.04 15.05 -1.24
C HIS A 7 8.99 13.98 -0.68
N ARG A 8 8.58 12.70 -0.69
CA ARG A 8 9.34 11.59 -0.12
C ARG A 8 9.19 10.32 -0.95
N PRO A 9 10.16 9.39 -0.87
CA PRO A 9 9.97 8.03 -1.36
C PRO A 9 8.73 7.41 -0.73
N PHE A 10 7.99 6.62 -1.52
CA PHE A 10 6.77 5.95 -1.10
C PHE A 10 6.87 4.47 -1.46
N CYS A 11 6.49 3.61 -0.51
CA CYS A 11 6.48 2.17 -0.66
C CYS A 11 5.05 1.64 -0.47
N LEU A 12 4.58 0.84 -1.42
CA LEU A 12 3.41 -0.01 -1.28
C LEU A 12 3.85 -1.34 -0.64
N ALA A 13 3.68 -1.45 0.68
CA ALA A 13 3.90 -2.69 1.43
C ALA A 13 2.71 -3.66 1.28
N SER A 14 2.33 -4.00 0.05
CA SER A 14 1.22 -4.91 -0.23
C SER A 14 1.46 -5.66 -1.53
N SER A 15 1.16 -6.97 -1.52
CA SER A 15 1.15 -7.84 -2.70
C SER A 15 -0.09 -7.65 -3.60
N SER A 16 -1.04 -6.78 -3.23
CA SER A 16 -2.33 -6.64 -3.93
C SER A 16 -2.19 -5.93 -5.29
N PRO A 17 -2.51 -6.60 -6.43
CA PRO A 17 -2.48 -5.97 -7.75
C PRO A 17 -3.47 -4.80 -7.86
N ARG A 18 -4.61 -4.89 -7.16
CA ARG A 18 -5.64 -3.84 -7.14
C ARG A 18 -5.14 -2.57 -6.47
N ARG A 19 -4.40 -2.67 -5.35
CA ARG A 19 -3.80 -1.51 -4.68
C ARG A 19 -2.73 -0.85 -5.54
N GLN A 20 -1.90 -1.64 -6.21
CA GLN A 20 -0.91 -1.11 -7.15
C GLN A 20 -1.56 -0.33 -8.30
N MET A 21 -2.62 -0.89 -8.91
CA MET A 21 -3.35 -0.23 -9.99
C MET A 21 -3.99 1.09 -9.53
N LEU A 22 -4.56 1.12 -8.32
CA LEU A 22 -5.15 2.32 -7.73
C LEU A 22 -4.11 3.45 -7.61
N LEU A 23 -2.93 3.16 -7.05
CA LEU A 23 -1.88 4.17 -6.89
C LEU A 23 -1.32 4.66 -8.24
N LYS A 24 -1.17 3.75 -9.22
CA LYS A 24 -0.78 4.10 -10.59
C LYS A 24 -1.78 5.06 -11.25
N LYS A 25 -3.09 4.90 -11.02
CA LYS A 25 -4.13 5.79 -11.55
C LYS A 25 -3.95 7.25 -11.10
N TYR A 26 -3.36 7.46 -9.93
CA TYR A 26 -3.07 8.79 -9.38
C TYR A 26 -1.67 9.32 -9.74
N GLY A 27 -0.92 8.61 -10.58
CA GLY A 27 0.41 9.05 -11.02
C GLY A 27 1.48 9.07 -9.92
N LEU A 28 1.26 8.35 -8.82
CA LEU A 28 2.23 8.27 -7.72
C LEU A 28 3.46 7.46 -8.13
N LYS A 29 4.64 7.86 -7.64
CA LYS A 29 5.89 7.12 -7.81
C LYS A 29 6.14 6.28 -6.56
N PHE A 30 6.19 4.97 -6.70
CA PHE A 30 6.37 4.09 -5.55
C PHE A 30 7.03 2.78 -5.92
N GLU A 31 7.67 2.17 -4.92
CA GLU A 31 8.14 0.79 -4.98
C GLU A 31 7.09 -0.15 -4.39
N CYS A 32 7.04 -1.40 -4.87
CA CYS A 32 6.18 -2.43 -4.31
C CYS A 32 7.04 -3.43 -3.55
N HIS A 33 6.65 -3.73 -2.31
CA HIS A 33 7.26 -4.76 -1.49
C HIS A 33 6.16 -5.61 -0.86
N SER A 34 6.22 -6.92 -1.03
CA SER A 34 5.27 -7.83 -0.38
C SER A 34 5.77 -8.15 1.01
N PRO A 35 5.05 -7.77 2.09
CA PRO A 35 5.49 -8.09 3.43
C PRO A 35 5.34 -9.59 3.72
N THR A 36 6.29 -10.14 4.46
CA THR A 36 6.19 -11.50 5.02
C THR A 36 5.87 -11.37 6.50
N ILE A 37 4.59 -11.28 6.83
CA ILE A 37 4.09 -11.10 8.20
C ILE A 37 2.94 -12.06 8.48
N ASP A 38 2.71 -12.35 9.76
CA ASP A 38 1.54 -13.07 10.21
C ASP A 38 0.38 -12.07 10.41
N GLU A 39 -0.65 -12.19 9.57
CA GLU A 39 -1.86 -11.35 9.64
C GLU A 39 -2.95 -11.98 10.51
N THR A 40 -2.68 -13.10 11.18
CA THR A 40 -3.65 -13.78 12.05
C THR A 40 -4.06 -12.83 13.20
N PRO A 41 -5.35 -12.47 13.33
CA PRO A 41 -5.79 -11.63 14.43
C PRO A 41 -5.50 -12.27 15.77
N HIS A 42 -5.06 -11.47 16.74
CA HIS A 42 -4.90 -11.94 18.10
C HIS A 42 -6.28 -12.25 18.73
N LYS A 43 -6.28 -13.13 19.74
CA LYS A 43 -7.51 -13.44 20.48
C LYS A 43 -8.08 -12.17 21.10
N ASN A 44 -9.35 -11.90 20.83
CA ASN A 44 -10.08 -10.68 21.23
C ASN A 44 -9.57 -9.38 20.59
N GLU A 45 -8.85 -9.46 19.48
CA GLU A 45 -8.55 -8.30 18.65
C GLU A 45 -9.82 -7.86 17.91
N ALA A 46 -10.32 -6.67 18.25
CA ALA A 46 -11.43 -6.07 17.52
C ALA A 46 -10.96 -5.64 16.12
N PRO A 47 -11.80 -5.77 15.08
CA PRO A 47 -11.51 -5.14 13.80
C PRO A 47 -11.35 -3.63 14.00
N LYS A 48 -10.30 -3.05 13.43
CA LYS A 48 -10.02 -1.61 13.43
C LYS A 48 -10.15 -1.04 12.03
#